data_AF-A0A926E559-F1
#
_entry.id   AF-A0A926E559-F1
#
_cell.length_a   1.000
_cell.length_b   1.000
_cell.length_c   1.000
_cell.angle_alpha   90.00
_cell.angle_beta   90.00
_cell.angle_gamma   90.00
#
_symmetry.space_group_name_H-M   'P 1'
#
loop_
_entity.id
_entity.type
_entity.pdbx_description
1 polymer ?
#
loop_
_entity_poly.entity_id
_entity_poly.type
_entity_poly.pdbx_seq_one_letter_code
_entity_poly.pdbx_strand_id
1 'polypeptide(L)'
;MKIYFYNGKANMSGGRIKLLREKSHLSQEQLAVKLELSGLQLSQKSISRIEQGQRFITDFELMKFAEILKVSVYWLLTGEGSDRFSSPKK
;
A
#
# COMPACT_ATOMS: atom_id res chain seq x y z
N MET A 1 24.32 0.74 9.06
CA MET A 1 23.40 0.21 8.03
C MET A 1 23.26 1.26 6.94
N LYS A 2 23.54 0.93 5.67
CA LYS A 2 23.39 1.88 4.56
C LYS A 2 21.96 1.81 4.03
N ILE A 3 21.30 2.95 3.94
CA ILE A 3 19.92 3.07 3.48
C ILE A 3 19.94 3.52 2.02
N TYR A 4 19.19 2.84 1.16
CA TYR A 4 19.07 3.16 -0.27
C TYR A 4 17.70 3.76 -0.56
N PHE A 5 17.72 4.92 -1.21
CA PHE A 5 16.50 5.59 -1.68
C PHE A 5 16.36 5.37 -3.19
N TYR A 6 15.14 5.06 -3.63
CA TYR A 6 14.79 4.96 -5.03
C TYR A 6 14.12 6.26 -5.47
N ASN A 7 14.76 7.01 -6.38
CA ASN A 7 14.27 8.33 -6.82
C ASN A 7 13.93 9.28 -5.66
N GLY A 8 14.78 9.29 -4.62
CA GLY A 8 14.57 10.11 -3.42
C GLY A 8 13.50 9.60 -2.44
N LYS A 9 12.93 8.41 -2.66
CA LYS A 9 11.89 7.80 -1.81
C LYS A 9 12.39 6.52 -1.16
N ALA A 10 11.93 6.28 0.06
CA ALA A 10 12.16 5.05 0.83
C ALA A 10 11.30 3.88 0.31
N ASN A 11 10.26 4.15 -0.48
CA ASN A 11 9.47 3.12 -1.11
C ASN A 11 8.96 3.59 -2.48
N MET A 12 8.66 2.63 -3.37
CA MET A 12 8.10 2.90 -4.70
C MET A 12 6.57 2.80 -4.74
N SER A 13 5.95 2.07 -3.82
CA SER A 13 4.52 1.74 -3.86
C SER A 13 3.61 2.77 -3.21
N GLY A 14 4.13 3.70 -2.41
CA GLY A 14 3.36 4.64 -1.60
C GLY A 14 2.43 5.52 -2.41
N GLY A 15 2.87 6.00 -3.58
CA GLY A 15 2.02 6.77 -4.48
C GLY A 15 0.83 5.96 -5.01
N ARG A 16 1.04 4.66 -5.28
CA ARG A 16 -0.02 3.75 -5.76
C ARG A 16 -0.98 3.36 -4.63
N ILE A 17 -0.46 3.15 -3.42
CA ILE A 17 -1.27 2.92 -2.21
C ILE A 17 -2.19 4.12 -1.98
N LYS A 18 -1.66 5.35 -2.04
CA LYS A 18 -2.45 6.58 -1.92
C LYS A 18 -3.57 6.62 -2.95
N LEU A 19 -3.24 6.38 -4.22
CA LEU A 19 -4.19 6.40 -5.33
C LEU A 19 -5.32 5.39 -5.12
N LEU A 20 -5.02 4.15 -4.73
CA LEU A 20 -6.04 3.13 -4.49
C LEU A 20 -6.88 3.41 -3.24
N ARG A 21 -6.26 3.95 -2.19
CA ARG A 21 -6.97 4.37 -0.98
C ARG A 21 -8.02 5.45 -1.30
N GLU A 22 -7.63 6.45 -2.08
CA GLU A 22 -8.51 7.56 -2.49
C GLU A 22 -9.61 7.08 -3.44
N LYS A 23 -9.29 6.20 -4.40
CA LYS A 23 -10.31 5.53 -5.24
C LYS A 23 -11.30 4.68 -4.44
N SER A 24 -10.86 4.15 -3.30
CA SER A 24 -11.70 3.39 -2.37
C SER A 24 -12.45 4.27 -1.36
N HIS A 25 -12.35 5.60 -1.47
CA HIS A 25 -12.93 6.59 -0.56
C HIS A 25 -12.55 6.39 0.91
N LEU A 26 -11.34 5.89 1.17
CA LEU A 26 -10.83 5.68 2.52
C LEU A 26 -9.98 6.87 2.98
N SER A 27 -10.18 7.33 4.21
CA SER A 27 -9.17 8.12 4.91
C SER A 27 -7.96 7.26 5.26
N GLN A 28 -6.82 7.89 5.58
CA GLN A 28 -5.64 7.16 6.04
C GLN A 28 -5.93 6.42 7.37
N GLU A 29 -6.77 6.99 8.24
CA GLU A 29 -7.24 6.34 9.47
C GLU A 29 -8.09 5.09 9.16
N GLN A 30 -9.01 5.17 8.21
CA GLN A 30 -9.83 4.02 7.82
C GLN A 30 -8.98 2.90 7.19
N LEU A 31 -7.92 3.25 6.45
CA LEU A 31 -6.98 2.26 5.94
C LEU A 31 -6.17 1.63 7.08
N ALA A 32 -5.74 2.42 8.08
CA ALA A 32 -5.07 1.92 9.29
C ALA A 32 -5.92 0.88 10.02
N VAL A 33 -7.19 1.19 10.29
CA VAL A 33 -8.13 0.28 10.93
C VAL A 33 -8.29 -1.02 10.13
N LYS A 34 -8.40 -0.94 8.79
CA LYS A 34 -8.48 -2.14 7.95
C LYS A 34 -7.20 -2.99 8.02
N LEU A 35 -6.03 -2.37 8.02
CA LEU A 35 -4.75 -3.07 8.15
C LEU A 35 -4.64 -3.74 9.52
N GLU A 36 -5.05 -3.05 10.58
CA GLU A 36 -5.05 -3.59 11.95
C GLU A 36 -5.95 -4.83 12.07
N LEU A 37 -7.17 -4.77 11.52
CA LEU A 37 -8.09 -5.92 11.47
C LEU A 37 -7.53 -7.10 10.65
N SER A 38 -6.57 -6.86 9.75
CA SER A 38 -5.88 -7.90 8.97
C SER A 38 -4.61 -8.45 9.65
N GLY A 39 -4.32 -7.99 10.88
CA GLY A 39 -3.15 -8.37 11.67
C GLY A 39 -1.92 -7.46 11.48
N LEU A 40 -2.06 -6.32 10.80
CA LEU A 40 -0.97 -5.38 10.55
C LEU A 40 -1.24 -4.03 11.23
N GLN A 41 -0.62 -3.83 12.39
CA GLN A 41 -0.74 -2.58 13.14
C GLN A 41 0.06 -1.46 12.49
N LEU A 42 -0.61 -0.58 11.76
CA LEU A 42 -0.04 0.66 11.22
C LEU A 42 -0.89 1.85 11.63
N SER A 43 -0.24 2.87 12.21
CA SER A 43 -0.90 4.15 12.49
C SER A 43 -1.21 4.92 11.20
N GLN A 44 -2.18 5.84 11.26
CA GLN A 44 -2.42 6.82 10.19
C GLN A 44 -1.16 7.60 9.80
N LYS A 45 -0.31 7.97 10.78
CA LYS A 45 0.97 8.65 10.53
C LYS A 45 1.95 7.77 9.77
N SER A 46 2.00 6.47 10.08
CA SER A 46 2.80 5.48 9.34
C SER A 46 2.34 5.41 7.89
N ILE A 47 1.04 5.32 7.64
CA ILE A 47 0.45 5.30 6.29
C ILE A 47 0.76 6.60 5.55
N SER A 48 0.61 7.76 6.19
CA SER A 48 0.93 9.05 5.59
C SER A 48 2.39 9.12 5.12
N ARG A 49 3.33 8.65 5.96
CA ARG A 49 4.75 8.58 5.59
C ARG A 49 5.02 7.56 4.48
N ILE A 50 4.31 6.42 4.46
CA ILE A 50 4.38 5.46 3.36
C ILE A 50 3.94 6.12 2.05
N GLU A 51 2.78 6.77 2.04
CA GLU A 51 2.22 7.43 0.85
C GLU A 51 3.12 8.55 0.31
N GLN A 52 3.82 9.25 1.20
CA GLN A 52 4.80 10.28 0.85
C GLN A 52 6.17 9.73 0.44
N GLY A 53 6.40 8.41 0.53
CA GLY A 53 7.71 7.81 0.24
C GLY A 53 8.77 8.05 1.33
N GLN A 54 8.38 8.41 2.54
CA GLN A 54 9.26 8.76 3.67
C GLN A 54 9.49 7.60 4.65
N ARG A 55 8.91 6.43 4.37
CA ARG A 55 9.05 5.19 5.16
C ARG A 55 9.19 4.00 4.23
N PHE A 56 10.04 3.05 4.58
CA PHE A 56 10.08 1.75 3.91
C PHE A 56 8.76 1.00 4.12
N ILE A 57 8.48 0.08 3.19
CA ILE A 57 7.40 -0.89 3.31
C ILE A 57 8.10 -2.25 3.33
N THR A 58 7.86 -3.07 4.34
CA THR A 58 8.35 -4.44 4.33
C THR A 58 7.56 -5.28 3.32
N ASP A 59 8.10 -6.41 2.91
CA ASP A 59 7.42 -7.33 2.00
C ASP A 59 6.06 -7.81 2.53
N PHE A 60 5.96 -8.15 3.82
CA PHE A 60 4.71 -8.57 4.45
C PHE A 60 3.70 -7.40 4.58
N GLU A 61 4.17 -6.17 4.82
CA GLU A 61 3.29 -4.99 4.78
C GLU A 61 2.72 -4.80 3.38
N LEU A 62 3.55 -4.95 2.35
CA LEU A 62 3.16 -4.79 0.95
C LEU A 62 2.12 -5.85 0.53
N MET A 63 2.28 -7.09 0.99
CA MET A 63 1.28 -8.16 0.81
C MET A 63 -0.07 -7.77 1.41
N LYS A 64 -0.09 -7.18 2.61
CA LYS A 64 -1.33 -6.75 3.28
C LYS A 64 -2.00 -5.55 2.61
N PHE A 65 -1.21 -4.58 2.13
CA PHE A 65 -1.74 -3.50 1.30
C PHE A 65 -2.41 -4.04 0.04
N ALA A 66 -1.78 -5.00 -0.65
CA ALA A 66 -2.35 -5.63 -1.85
C ALA A 66 -3.67 -6.33 -1.55
N GLU A 67 -3.74 -7.10 -0.45
CA GLU A 67 -4.94 -7.81 -0.01
C GLU A 67 -6.12 -6.88 0.28
N ILE A 68 -5.88 -5.77 0.98
CA ILE A 68 -6.92 -4.82 1.39
C ILE A 68 -7.38 -3.96 0.22
N LEU A 69 -6.44 -3.50 -0.60
CA LEU A 69 -6.72 -2.64 -1.75
C LEU A 69 -7.14 -3.43 -3.00
N LYS A 70 -7.24 -4.77 -2.88
CA LYS A 70 -7.73 -5.69 -3.92
C LYS A 70 -6.94 -5.61 -5.22
N VAL A 71 -5.63 -5.49 -5.09
CA VAL A 71 -4.68 -5.48 -6.23
C VAL A 71 -3.59 -6.52 -6.06
N SER A 72 -2.85 -6.81 -7.12
CA SER A 72 -1.64 -7.63 -6.99
C SER A 72 -0.48 -6.84 -6.39
N VAL A 73 0.43 -7.52 -5.67
CA VAL A 73 1.70 -6.91 -5.22
C VAL A 73 2.52 -6.41 -6.41
N TYR A 74 2.51 -7.15 -7.53
CA TYR A 74 3.17 -6.74 -8.77
C TYR A 74 2.67 -5.36 -9.22
N TRP A 75 1.36 -5.14 -9.23
CA TRP A 75 0.78 -3.84 -9.58
C TRP A 75 1.21 -2.73 -8.60
N LEU A 76 1.27 -3.01 -7.29
CA LEU A 76 1.78 -2.02 -6.32
C LEU A 76 3.25 -1.65 -6.57
N LEU A 77 4.06 -2.55 -7.13
CA LEU A 77 5.47 -2.33 -7.45
C LEU A 77 5.68 -1.64 -8.80
N THR A 78 5.01 -2.09 -9.86
CA THR A 78 5.28 -1.65 -11.25
C THR A 78 4.21 -0.70 -11.78
N GLY A 79 2.98 -0.78 -11.29
CA GLY A 79 1.82 -0.12 -11.89
C GLY A 79 1.35 -0.80 -13.18
N GLU A 80 1.91 -1.95 -13.50
CA GLU A 80 1.64 -2.73 -14.69
C GLU A 80 0.92 -4.04 -14.32
N GLY A 81 0.21 -4.62 -15.29
CA GLY A 81 -0.50 -5.89 -15.14
C GLY A 81 -2.00 -5.74 -14.82
N SER A 82 -2.78 -6.75 -15.20
CA SER A 82 -4.21 -6.82 -14.94
C SER A 82 -4.49 -7.26 -13.49
N ASP A 83 -5.40 -6.54 -12.84
CA ASP A 83 -5.90 -6.87 -11.50
C ASP A 83 -6.64 -8.21 -11.52
N ARG A 84 -5.92 -9.31 -11.29
CA ARG A 84 -6.52 -10.65 -11.16
C ARG A 84 -7.33 -10.83 -9.87
N PHE A 85 -7.32 -9.85 -8.95
CA PHE A 85 -8.19 -9.85 -7.77
C PHE A 85 -9.62 -9.36 -8.04
N SER A 86 -9.89 -8.87 -9.26
CA SER A 86 -11.27 -8.76 -9.76
C SER A 86 -11.76 -10.15 -10.20
N SER A 87 -12.02 -11.05 -9.25
CA SER A 87 -12.85 -12.23 -9.55
C SER A 87 -14.23 -11.77 -10.04
N PRO A 88 -14.88 -12.52 -10.96
CA PRO A 88 -16.06 -12.07 -11.69
C PRO A 88 -17.17 -11.69 -10.72
N LYS A 89 -17.81 -10.54 -10.99
CA LYS A 89 -19.11 -10.22 -10.39
C LYS A 89 -20.02 -11.44 -10.63
N LYS A 90 -20.46 -12.09 -9.56
CA LYS A 90 -21.69 -12.88 -9.60
C LYS A 90 -22.85 -11.96 -9.96
#